data_AF-A0AAU4TAH9-F1
#
_entry.id   AF-A0AAU4TAH9-F1
#
_cell.length_a   1.000
_cell.length_b   1.000
_cell.length_c   1.000
_cell.angle_alpha   90.00
_cell.angle_beta   90.00
_cell.angle_gamma   90.00
#
_symmetry.space_group_name_H-M   'P 1'
#
loop_
_entity.id
_entity.type
_entity.pdbx_description
1 polymer ?
#
loop_
_entity_poly.entity_id
_entity_poly.type
_entity_poly.pdbx_seq_one_letter_code
_entity_poly.pdbx_strand_id
1 'polypeptide(L)' 'MSSALRVGAGARSCLRRALARAVLRTVLDVLLRRLSALEPAAPPADLGRLGGLAVGGLGEVPVRW' A
#
# COMPACT_ATOMS: atom_id res chain seq x y z
N MET A 1 -7.57 8.42 13.95
CA MET A 1 -6.32 7.72 14.38
C MET A 1 -5.11 8.36 13.71
N SER A 2 -4.13 8.83 14.47
CA SER A 2 -2.95 9.51 13.92
C SER A 2 -2.02 8.56 13.16
N SER A 3 -1.42 9.03 12.06
CA SER A 3 -0.45 8.30 11.21
C SER A 3 0.75 7.71 11.99
N ALA A 4 1.07 8.26 13.16
CA ALA A 4 2.19 7.78 13.99
C ALA A 4 1.98 6.36 14.52
N LEU A 5 0.77 6.00 14.97
CA LEU A 5 0.52 4.72 15.63
C LEU A 5 0.65 3.52 14.68
N ARG A 6 0.44 3.71 13.37
CA ARG A 6 0.54 2.64 12.36
C ARG A 6 1.97 2.16 12.11
N VAL A 7 2.97 2.94 12.49
CA VAL A 7 4.41 2.66 12.29
C VAL A 7 5.20 2.80 13.60
N GLY A 8 4.52 2.72 14.74
CA GLY A 8 5.12 2.89 16.06
C GLY A 8 5.50 4.34 16.38
N ALA A 9 5.74 4.61 17.67
CA ALA A 9 6.10 5.92 18.20
C ALA A 9 7.28 5.83 19.17
N GLY A 10 8.02 6.93 19.31
CA GLY A 10 9.19 7.02 20.20
C GLY A 10 10.26 5.99 19.87
N ALA A 11 10.79 5.33 20.90
CA ALA A 11 11.85 4.31 20.78
C ALA A 11 11.45 3.07 19.97
N ARG A 12 10.14 2.81 19.78
CA ARG A 12 9.62 1.71 18.95
C ARG A 12 9.10 2.21 17.59
N SER A 13 9.55 3.37 17.14
CA SER A 13 9.23 3.84 15.80
C SER A 13 9.91 2.99 14.74
N CYS A 14 9.20 2.74 13.63
CA CYS A 14 9.76 2.05 12.48
C CYS A 14 10.92 2.87 11.91
N LEU A 15 12.14 2.35 12.05
CA LEU A 15 13.37 2.97 11.57
C LEU A 15 13.27 3.37 10.09
N ARG A 16 12.62 2.53 9.27
CA ARG A 16 12.46 2.75 7.82
C ARG A 16 11.23 3.58 7.44
N ARG A 17 10.56 4.25 8.38
CA ARG A 17 9.34 5.05 8.11
C ARG A 17 9.55 6.10 7.02
N ALA A 18 10.69 6.82 7.04
CA ALA A 18 10.99 7.83 6.03
C ALA A 18 11.15 7.20 4.63
N LEU A 19 11.90 6.10 4.53
CA LEU A 19 12.07 5.36 3.28
C LEU A 19 10.74 4.80 2.77
N ALA A 20 9.94 4.17 3.62
CA ALA A 20 8.63 3.64 3.24
C ALA A 20 7.70 4.73 2.67
N ARG A 21 7.74 5.93 3.25
CA ARG A 21 7.01 7.10 2.72
C ARG A 21 7.53 7.54 1.36
N ALA A 22 8.86 7.61 1.20
CA ALA A 22 9.47 7.99 -0.07
C ALA A 22 9.10 7.00 -1.18
N VAL A 23 9.23 5.70 -0.92
CA VAL A 23 8.84 4.63 -1.86
C VAL A 23 7.38 4.76 -2.25
N LEU A 24 6.47 4.88 -1.28
CA LEU A 24 5.04 5.02 -1.58
C LEU A 24 4.75 6.27 -2.41
N ARG A 25 5.37 7.42 -2.07
CA ARG A 25 5.21 8.68 -2.80
C ARG A 25 5.67 8.53 -4.25
N THR A 26 6.84 7.94 -4.46
CA THR A 26 7.43 7.73 -5.79
C THR A 26 6.59 6.78 -6.62
N VAL A 27 6.19 5.63 -6.06
CA VAL A 27 5.37 4.66 -6.78
C VAL A 27 4.04 5.30 -7.20
N LEU A 28 3.36 6.01 -6.30
CA LEU A 28 2.10 6.67 -6.64
C LEU A 28 2.28 7.77 -7.71
N ASP A 29 3.35 8.57 -7.63
CA ASP A 29 3.65 9.58 -8.65
C ASP A 29 3.88 8.93 -10.04
N VAL A 30 4.63 7.83 -10.09
CA VAL A 30 4.87 7.09 -11.33
C VAL A 30 3.58 6.47 -11.87
N LEU A 31 2.80 5.78 -11.03
CA LEU A 31 1.55 5.14 -11.45
C LEU A 31 0.58 6.16 -12.02
N LEU A 32 0.35 7.28 -11.33
CA LEU A 32 -0.59 8.31 -11.77
C LEU A 32 -0.15 9.02 -13.05
N ARG A 33 1.17 9.20 -13.26
CA ARG A 33 1.70 9.88 -14.45
C ARG A 33 1.82 8.97 -15.67
N ARG A 34 2.17 7.70 -15.48
CA ARG A 34 2.54 6.79 -16.58
C ARG A 34 1.45 5.78 -16.91
N LEU A 35 0.58 5.46 -15.97
CA LEU A 35 -0.53 4.51 -16.13
C LEU A 35 -1.83 5.23 -15.74
N SER A 36 -2.15 6.32 -16.41
CA SER A 36 -3.28 7.18 -16.05
C SER A 36 -4.66 6.52 -16.22
N ALA A 37 -4.74 5.46 -17.03
CA ALA A 37 -5.95 4.64 -17.20
C ALA A 37 -5.94 3.36 -16.33
N LEU A 38 -5.00 3.24 -15.39
CA LEU A 38 -4.90 2.08 -14.50
C LEU A 38 -6.18 1.91 -13.67
N GLU A 39 -6.80 0.76 -13.81
CA GLU A 39 -8.01 0.39 -13.09
C GLU A 39 -7.99 -1.08 -12.67
N PRO A 40 -8.69 -1.45 -11.57
CA PRO A 40 -8.85 -2.85 -11.20
C PRO A 40 -9.57 -3.63 -12.30
N ALA A 41 -9.04 -4.81 -12.64
CA ALA A 41 -9.67 -5.72 -13.59
C ALA A 41 -10.69 -6.68 -12.93
N ALA A 42 -10.92 -6.53 -11.62
CA ALA A 42 -11.90 -7.27 -10.85
C ALA A 42 -12.61 -6.36 -9.82
N PRO A 43 -13.85 -6.66 -9.43
CA PRO A 43 -14.53 -5.98 -8.32
C PRO A 43 -13.72 -6.07 -7.01
N PRO A 44 -13.70 -5.02 -6.16
CA PRO A 44 -12.96 -5.04 -4.90
C PRO A 44 -13.35 -6.15 -3.92
N ALA A 45 -14.60 -6.61 -3.98
CA ALA A 45 -15.12 -7.70 -3.14
C ALA A 45 -14.49 -9.06 -3.50
N ASP A 46 -14.01 -9.21 -4.74
CA ASP A 46 -13.44 -10.46 -5.26
C ASP A 46 -11.91 -10.53 -5.03
N LEU A 47 -11.32 -9.45 -4.50
CA LEU A 47 -9.89 -9.41 -4.22
C LEU A 47 -9.53 -10.30 -3.01
N GLY A 48 -8.68 -11.28 -3.25
CA GLY A 48 -8.20 -12.21 -2.22
C GLY A 48 -7.39 -11.49 -1.14
N ARG A 49 -7.99 -11.30 0.05
CA ARG A 49 -7.27 -10.81 1.22
C ARG A 49 -6.38 -11.90 1.80
N LEU A 50 -5.16 -11.53 2.17
CA LEU A 50 -4.29 -12.41 2.93
C LEU A 50 -4.81 -12.53 4.37
N GLY A 51 -5.11 -13.76 4.80
CA GLY A 51 -5.57 -14.09 6.15
C GLY A 51 -4.46 -14.67 7.02
N GLY A 52 -4.67 -14.69 8.34
CA GLY A 52 -3.73 -15.28 9.30
C GLY A 52 -2.39 -14.54 9.49
N LEU A 53 -2.25 -13.35 8.90
CA LEU A 53 -1.03 -12.54 8.97
C LEU A 53 -1.20 -11.38 9.95
N ALA A 54 -0.12 -11.04 10.67
CA ALA A 54 -0.07 -9.85 11.54
C ALA A 54 -0.11 -8.52 10.74
N VAL A 55 0.18 -8.58 9.45
CA VAL A 55 0.11 -7.46 8.52
C VAL A 55 -0.91 -7.80 7.44
N GLY A 56 -1.92 -6.95 7.27
CA GLY A 56 -2.92 -7.13 6.22
C GLY A 56 -2.34 -6.93 4.82
N GLY A 57 -2.97 -7.52 3.82
CA GLY A 57 -2.57 -7.40 2.43
C GLY A 57 -3.58 -8.03 1.48
N LEU A 58 -3.38 -7.81 0.18
CA LEU A 58 -4.03 -8.54 -0.90
C LEU A 58 -3.01 -9.53 -1.47
N GLY A 59 -3.43 -10.75 -1.77
CA GLY A 59 -2.58 -11.74 -2.42
C GLY A 59 -2.29 -11.35 -3.86
N GLU A 60 -3.33 -10.88 -4.57
CA GLU A 60 -3.26 -10.41 -5.94
C GLU A 60 -4.12 -9.16 -6.14
N VAL A 61 -3.71 -8.32 -7.09
CA VAL A 61 -4.44 -7.12 -7.52
C VAL A 61 -4.46 -7.10 -9.05
N PRO A 62 -5.40 -7.81 -9.70
CA PRO A 62 -5.51 -7.79 -11.15
C PRO A 62 -5.89 -6.40 -11.63
N VAL A 63 -5.17 -5.90 -12.64
CA VAL A 63 -5.30 -4.54 -13.17
C VAL A 63 -5.28 -4.54 -14.69
N ARG A 64 -5.88 -3.50 -15.29
CA ARG A 64 -5.80 -3.15 -16.72
C ARG A 64 -5.46 -1.66 -16.81
N TRP A 65 -4.81 -1.24 -17.89
CA TRP A 65 -4.34 0.14 -18.09
C TRP A 65 -4.14 0.46 -19.56
#